data_AF-A0A2U1NJM8-F1
#
_entry.id   AF-A0A2U1NJM8-F1
#
_cell.length_a   1.000
_cell.length_b   1.000
_cell.length_c   1.000
_cell.angle_alpha   90.00
_cell.angle_beta   90.00
_cell.angle_gamma   90.00
#
_symmetry.space_group_name_H-M   'P 1'
#
loop_
_entity.id
_entity.type
_entity.pdbx_description
1 polymer ?
#
loop_
_entity_poly.entity_id
_entity_poly.type
_entity_poly.pdbx_seq_one_letter_code
_entity_poly.pdbx_strand_id
1 'polypeptide(L)'
;MAQGVASMTGLRGSSLAVFTPVGNTRVGVTRTGLVVRAQQGESETSRRAVLGLIATGLASVSFVQAVLADAKPIKLGPPPPPSGGLPGTENSDEARDLDLPLKNRFFLQPLSPTEAAARAKESAQEILNVKGLIDKKAWPYVQNDLRLKSEYLRFDLNTIIASKSKDEKKQLKDLTGKLFQDMADLDHAAKIKSSADAEKSYAAAASSLNDVLSKLG
;
A
#
# COMPACT_ATOMS: atom_id res chain seq x y z
N MET A 1 -62.13 17.61 6.77
CA MET A 1 -62.51 16.18 6.72
C MET A 1 -61.21 15.42 6.52
N ALA A 2 -60.57 14.92 7.57
CA ALA A 2 -60.98 13.81 8.44
C ALA A 2 -60.54 12.45 7.88
N GLN A 3 -59.71 11.77 8.67
CA GLN A 3 -59.57 10.31 8.81
C GLN A 3 -58.86 9.59 7.65
N GLY A 4 -58.06 8.55 7.85
CA GLY A 4 -57.76 7.73 9.03
C GLY A 4 -57.02 6.48 8.52
N VAL A 5 -55.85 6.16 9.06
CA VAL A 5 -55.55 5.05 9.99
C VAL A 5 -55.84 3.62 9.49
N ALA A 6 -54.78 2.80 9.49
CA ALA A 6 -54.67 1.42 10.04
C ALA A 6 -53.41 0.75 9.41
N SER A 7 -52.28 0.57 10.12
CA SER A 7 -51.97 -0.39 11.20
C SER A 7 -52.20 -1.86 10.86
N MET A 8 -51.10 -2.65 10.90
CA MET A 8 -50.86 -3.89 11.68
C MET A 8 -49.33 -4.15 11.62
N THR A 9 -48.50 -3.96 12.66
CA THR A 9 -48.33 -4.69 13.94
C THR A 9 -47.95 -6.16 13.72
N GLY A 10 -46.67 -6.53 13.83
CA GLY A 10 -46.00 -7.09 15.02
C GLY A 10 -44.98 -8.15 14.53
N LEU A 11 -43.87 -8.50 15.17
CA LEU A 11 -43.63 -8.68 16.60
C LEU A 11 -42.11 -8.94 16.85
N ARG A 12 -41.56 -8.33 17.93
CA ARG A 12 -40.50 -8.77 18.88
C ARG A 12 -39.19 -9.44 18.40
N GLY A 13 -38.02 -9.20 19.01
CA GLY A 13 -37.67 -8.58 20.30
C GLY A 13 -36.20 -8.10 20.28
N SER A 14 -35.84 -7.05 21.05
CA SER A 14 -35.42 -7.11 22.47
C SER A 14 -34.06 -7.81 22.61
N SER A 15 -32.97 -7.25 23.15
CA SER A 15 -32.74 -6.02 23.91
C SER A 15 -31.23 -5.71 23.96
N LEU A 16 -30.92 -4.44 24.22
CA LEU A 16 -29.63 -3.89 24.62
C LEU A 16 -29.04 -4.58 25.86
N ALA A 17 -27.71 -4.74 25.90
CA ALA A 17 -26.93 -4.61 27.14
C ALA A 17 -25.44 -4.33 26.85
N VAL A 18 -24.99 -3.20 27.37
CA VAL A 18 -23.58 -2.78 27.54
C VAL A 18 -22.99 -3.53 28.72
N PHE A 19 -21.75 -4.03 28.62
CA PHE A 19 -20.88 -4.28 29.79
C PHE A 19 -19.40 -4.04 29.45
N THR A 20 -18.74 -3.31 30.35
CA THR A 20 -17.33 -2.88 30.40
C THR A 20 -16.40 -3.98 30.98
N PRO A 21 -15.06 -3.80 30.96
CA PRO A 21 -14.08 -4.89 31.05
C PRO A 21 -13.58 -5.14 32.48
N VAL A 22 -12.97 -6.32 32.71
CA VAL A 22 -11.87 -6.63 33.67
C VAL A 22 -11.63 -8.15 33.66
N GLY A 23 -10.36 -8.59 33.68
CA GLY A 23 -10.01 -9.93 34.18
C GLY A 23 -8.87 -10.65 33.47
N ASN A 24 -7.67 -10.55 34.05
CA ASN A 24 -6.47 -11.33 33.70
C ASN A 24 -6.72 -12.85 33.68
N THR A 25 -6.33 -13.53 32.61
CA THR A 25 -6.01 -14.97 32.68
C THR A 25 -4.67 -15.25 32.02
N ARG A 26 -3.73 -15.76 32.82
CA ARG A 26 -2.38 -16.16 32.45
C ARG A 26 -2.43 -17.36 31.49
N VAL A 27 -1.71 -17.28 30.37
CA VAL A 27 -1.42 -18.43 29.51
C VAL A 27 -0.28 -19.22 30.15
N GLY A 28 -0.57 -20.46 30.56
CA GLY A 28 0.39 -21.38 31.17
C GLY A 28 1.29 -22.04 30.14
N VAL A 29 2.61 -21.93 30.35
CA VAL A 29 3.65 -22.65 29.62
C VAL A 29 3.68 -24.10 30.11
N THR A 30 3.44 -25.07 29.23
CA THR A 30 3.68 -26.49 29.52
C THR A 30 5.16 -26.82 29.29
N ARG A 31 5.89 -27.04 30.39
CA ARG A 31 7.22 -27.64 30.39
C ARG A 31 7.09 -29.16 30.25
N THR A 32 7.69 -29.75 29.24
CA THR A 32 7.86 -31.20 29.12
C THR A 32 9.13 -31.62 29.87
N GLY A 33 8.96 -32.10 31.11
CA GLY A 33 10.03 -32.71 31.91
C GLY A 33 9.88 -34.23 31.92
N LEU A 34 10.88 -34.95 31.42
CA LEU A 34 11.01 -36.41 31.56
C LEU A 34 11.51 -36.73 32.97
N VAL A 35 10.68 -37.40 33.77
CA VAL A 35 11.04 -37.88 35.11
C VAL A 35 11.38 -39.37 35.03
N VAL A 36 12.63 -39.73 35.34
CA VAL A 36 13.07 -41.13 35.45
C VAL A 36 12.94 -41.57 36.91
N ARG A 37 12.12 -42.59 37.14
CA ARG A 37 11.91 -43.23 38.45
C ARG A 37 12.84 -44.44 38.57
N ALA A 38 13.77 -44.42 39.51
CA ALA A 38 14.50 -45.61 39.94
C ALA A 38 13.74 -46.27 41.10
N GLN A 39 13.53 -47.59 41.03
CA GLN A 39 13.15 -48.40 42.18
C GLN A 39 14.03 -49.66 42.20
N GLN A 40 14.79 -49.78 43.27
CA GLN A 40 15.58 -50.95 43.67
C GLN A 40 14.76 -51.71 44.73
N GLY A 41 14.68 -53.04 44.61
CA GLY A 41 14.06 -53.93 45.58
C GLY A 41 14.37 -55.39 45.24
N GLU A 42 15.14 -56.02 46.13
CA GLU A 42 15.64 -57.40 46.17
C GLU A 42 14.45 -58.40 46.27
N SER A 43 14.49 -59.69 45.91
CA SER A 43 15.46 -60.75 46.18
C SER A 43 15.17 -61.98 45.29
N GLU A 44 16.18 -62.86 45.20
CA GLU A 44 16.15 -64.28 44.82
C GLU A 44 16.48 -64.73 43.38
N THR A 45 17.78 -65.05 43.25
CA THR A 45 18.38 -66.25 42.64
C THR A 45 18.23 -66.55 41.15
N SER A 46 19.40 -66.76 40.55
CA SER A 46 19.71 -67.63 39.40
C SER A 46 19.99 -66.92 38.07
N ARG A 47 21.27 -67.05 37.65
CA ARG A 47 21.90 -66.74 36.34
C ARG A 47 22.41 -65.32 36.07
N ARG A 48 23.05 -64.67 37.05
CA ARG A 48 24.01 -63.58 36.76
C ARG A 48 25.41 -63.97 37.22
N ALA A 49 26.39 -63.36 36.58
CA ALA A 49 27.78 -63.23 37.02
C ALA A 49 28.84 -64.20 36.46
N VAL A 50 28.87 -64.45 35.14
CA VAL A 50 30.14 -64.83 34.49
C VAL A 50 30.14 -64.35 33.05
N LEU A 51 30.66 -63.15 32.80
CA LEU A 51 31.29 -62.65 31.57
C LEU A 51 31.58 -61.18 31.90
N GLY A 52 32.59 -60.86 32.70
CA GLY A 52 33.97 -61.21 32.40
C GLY A 52 34.60 -60.01 31.72
N LEU A 53 35.00 -59.05 32.57
CA LEU A 53 36.16 -58.18 32.42
C LEU A 53 37.09 -58.55 31.24
N ILE A 54 36.97 -57.85 30.11
CA ILE A 54 38.02 -57.72 29.08
C ILE A 54 38.24 -56.22 28.92
N ALA A 55 39.15 -55.65 29.70
CA ALA A 55 40.55 -55.44 29.34
C ALA A 55 40.71 -54.33 28.29
N THR A 56 41.00 -53.13 28.80
CA THR A 56 42.05 -52.21 28.33
C THR A 56 42.48 -52.37 26.87
N GLY A 57 42.01 -51.48 26.01
CA GLY A 57 42.49 -51.45 24.62
C GLY A 57 41.84 -50.37 23.77
N LEU A 58 42.04 -49.11 24.16
CA LEU A 58 42.21 -47.91 23.30
C LEU A 58 41.77 -46.69 24.09
N ALA A 59 42.74 -46.04 24.72
CA ALA A 59 42.65 -44.64 25.05
C ALA A 59 42.61 -43.82 23.75
N SER A 60 41.47 -43.78 23.06
CA SER A 60 41.15 -42.64 22.21
C SER A 60 40.51 -41.61 23.11
N VAL A 61 41.34 -40.69 23.58
CA VAL A 61 40.98 -39.46 24.30
C VAL A 61 39.91 -38.70 23.52
N SER A 62 38.64 -39.05 23.72
CA SER A 62 37.52 -38.17 23.41
C SER A 62 37.30 -37.26 24.60
N PHE A 63 38.32 -36.44 24.90
CA PHE A 63 37.99 -35.09 25.31
C PHE A 63 37.27 -34.50 24.11
N VAL A 64 35.93 -34.53 24.11
CA VAL A 64 35.17 -33.60 23.29
C VAL A 64 35.52 -32.24 23.87
N GLN A 65 36.65 -31.71 23.40
CA GLN A 65 36.97 -30.31 23.50
C GLN A 65 35.72 -29.64 22.93
N ALA A 66 34.94 -29.02 23.81
CA ALA A 66 34.02 -27.99 23.39
C ALA A 66 34.91 -26.93 22.75
N VAL A 67 35.21 -27.11 21.46
CA VAL A 67 35.75 -26.06 20.61
C VAL A 67 34.62 -25.07 20.56
N LEU A 68 34.57 -24.19 21.56
CA LEU A 68 33.94 -22.90 21.48
C LEU A 68 34.63 -22.22 20.30
N ALA A 69 34.11 -22.49 19.11
CA ALA A 69 34.45 -21.75 17.92
C ALA A 69 33.99 -20.32 18.23
N ASP A 70 34.95 -19.49 18.60
CA ASP A 70 34.77 -18.06 18.76
C ASP A 70 34.15 -17.54 17.45
N ALA A 71 32.88 -17.14 17.53
CA ALA A 71 32.09 -16.74 16.37
C ALA A 71 32.67 -15.43 15.85
N LYS A 72 33.56 -15.52 14.86
CA LYS A 72 34.13 -14.33 14.21
C LYS A 72 33.00 -13.52 13.58
N PRO A 73 32.73 -12.29 14.04
CA PRO A 73 31.67 -11.47 13.46
C PRO A 73 32.03 -11.18 12.01
N ILE A 74 31.21 -11.69 11.09
CA ILE A 74 31.28 -11.30 9.68
C ILE A 74 30.81 -9.85 9.62
N LYS A 75 31.64 -8.96 9.07
CA LYS A 75 31.25 -7.58 8.80
C LYS A 75 30.20 -7.59 7.69
N LEU A 76 28.93 -7.64 8.07
CA LEU A 76 27.83 -7.33 7.16
C LEU A 76 27.96 -5.85 6.79
N GLY A 77 27.82 -5.54 5.50
CA GLY A 77 27.75 -4.16 5.04
C GLY A 77 26.56 -3.43 5.70
N PRO A 78 26.60 -2.09 5.79
CA PRO A 78 25.43 -1.34 6.24
C PRO A 78 24.23 -1.66 5.33
N PRO A 79 23.00 -1.62 5.87
CA PRO A 79 21.81 -1.72 5.04
C PRO A 79 21.84 -0.62 3.96
N PRO A 80 21.22 -0.85 2.79
CA PRO A 80 21.10 0.20 1.78
C PRO A 80 20.45 1.44 2.41
N PRO A 81 20.85 2.65 1.99
CA PRO A 81 20.18 3.87 2.45
C PRO A 81 18.67 3.72 2.15
N PRO A 82 17.82 4.20 3.06
CA PRO A 82 16.38 4.09 2.86
C PRO A 82 15.97 4.79 1.55
N SER A 83 15.05 4.15 0.84
CA SER A 83 14.53 4.62 -0.45
C SER A 83 13.79 5.95 -0.27
N GLY A 84 14.05 6.96 -1.11
CA GLY A 84 13.29 8.20 -1.04
C GLY A 84 13.85 9.41 -1.81
N GLY A 85 15.16 9.51 -2.05
CA GLY A 85 15.79 10.57 -2.88
C GLY A 85 15.62 12.03 -2.41
N LEU A 86 14.71 12.28 -1.47
CA LEU A 86 14.46 13.50 -0.71
C LEU A 86 14.88 13.26 0.75
N PRO A 87 15.20 14.29 1.54
CA PRO A 87 15.54 14.11 2.95
C PRO A 87 14.33 13.54 3.71
N GLY A 88 14.37 12.24 4.03
CA GLY A 88 13.36 11.54 4.84
C GLY A 88 12.97 10.17 4.27
N THR A 89 12.78 9.18 5.15
CA THR A 89 12.15 7.87 4.81
C THR A 89 10.63 8.00 4.66
N GLU A 90 10.08 9.15 5.01
CA GLU A 90 8.66 9.37 5.26
C GLU A 90 7.82 9.37 4.00
N ASN A 91 8.35 9.67 2.82
CA ASN A 91 7.48 9.70 1.62
C ASN A 91 7.01 8.29 1.17
N SER A 92 7.70 7.21 1.59
CA SER A 92 7.28 5.83 1.28
C SER A 92 6.31 5.24 2.32
N ASP A 93 6.37 5.69 3.58
CA ASP A 93 5.62 5.12 4.71
C ASP A 93 4.56 6.08 5.29
N GLU A 94 4.71 7.38 5.06
CA GLU A 94 3.80 8.42 5.50
C GLU A 94 2.85 8.76 4.35
N ALA A 95 1.80 7.95 4.21
CA ALA A 95 0.83 8.12 3.13
C ALA A 95 0.17 9.51 3.12
N ARG A 96 0.22 10.26 4.24
CA ARG A 96 -0.45 11.55 4.47
C ARG A 96 0.15 12.31 5.66
N ASP A 97 0.32 13.62 5.52
CA ASP A 97 0.74 14.56 6.57
C ASP A 97 -0.13 14.45 7.84
N LEU A 98 0.43 13.94 8.94
CA LEU A 98 -0.31 13.63 10.16
C LEU A 98 -0.67 14.86 11.00
N ASP A 99 -0.09 16.01 10.71
CA ASP A 99 -0.37 17.27 11.41
C ASP A 99 -1.66 17.93 10.90
N LEU A 100 -2.08 17.59 9.67
CA LEU A 100 -3.30 18.09 9.07
C LEU A 100 -4.56 17.35 9.56
N PRO A 101 -5.70 18.05 9.73
CA PRO A 101 -6.98 17.41 9.99
C PRO A 101 -7.31 16.35 8.92
N LEU A 102 -7.97 15.26 9.31
CA LEU A 102 -8.31 14.12 8.42
C LEU A 102 -8.91 14.53 7.07
N LYS A 103 -9.70 15.62 7.03
CA LYS A 103 -10.33 16.15 5.83
C LYS A 103 -9.35 16.78 4.83
N ASN A 104 -8.21 17.26 5.30
CA ASN A 104 -7.16 17.90 4.51
C ASN A 104 -5.93 16.98 4.31
N ARG A 105 -5.97 15.78 4.92
CA ARG A 105 -4.98 14.70 4.81
C ARG A 105 -5.12 13.95 3.49
N PHE A 106 -4.97 14.65 2.37
CA PHE A 106 -4.94 14.02 1.05
C PHE A 106 -3.51 13.66 0.65
N PHE A 107 -3.37 12.60 -0.14
CA PHE A 107 -2.09 12.22 -0.77
C PHE A 107 -1.62 13.28 -1.77
N LEU A 108 -2.56 14.01 -2.37
CA LEU A 108 -2.36 15.21 -3.15
C LEU A 108 -2.62 16.43 -2.27
N GLN A 109 -1.55 17.12 -1.86
CA GLN A 109 -1.69 18.36 -1.11
C GLN A 109 -1.94 19.56 -2.05
N PRO A 110 -2.79 20.52 -1.62
CA PRO A 110 -2.99 21.77 -2.34
C PRO A 110 -1.68 22.58 -2.33
N LEU A 111 -1.22 22.97 -3.51
CA LEU A 111 -0.08 23.86 -3.69
C LEU A 111 -0.54 25.30 -3.93
N SER A 112 0.39 26.25 -3.90
CA SER A 112 0.09 27.60 -4.36
C SER A 112 -0.35 27.57 -5.84
N PRO A 113 -1.19 28.51 -6.32
CA PRO A 113 -1.65 28.51 -7.70
C PRO A 113 -0.50 28.51 -8.73
N THR A 114 0.64 29.12 -8.39
CA THR A 114 1.84 29.16 -9.24
C THR A 114 2.53 27.80 -9.31
N GLU A 115 2.71 27.12 -8.19
CA GLU A 115 3.29 25.77 -8.14
C GLU A 115 2.36 24.73 -8.76
N ALA A 116 1.05 24.86 -8.53
CA ALA A 116 0.03 24.04 -9.19
C ALA A 116 0.08 24.21 -10.72
N ALA A 117 0.33 25.41 -11.23
CA ALA A 117 0.52 25.64 -12.66
C ALA A 117 1.80 24.97 -13.21
N ALA A 118 2.87 24.91 -12.41
CA ALA A 118 4.10 24.20 -12.78
C ALA A 118 3.88 22.68 -12.84
N ARG A 119 3.22 22.10 -11.82
CA ARG A 119 2.89 20.67 -11.78
C ARG A 119 1.86 20.27 -12.84
N ALA A 120 0.92 21.15 -13.16
CA ALA A 120 -0.01 20.95 -14.28
C ALA A 120 0.72 20.85 -15.63
N LYS A 121 1.79 21.64 -15.84
CA LYS A 121 2.62 21.56 -17.05
C LYS A 121 3.39 20.24 -17.13
N GLU A 122 3.92 19.75 -16.01
CA GLU A 122 4.58 18.45 -15.94
C GLU A 122 3.58 17.31 -16.25
N SER A 123 2.42 17.32 -15.59
CA SER A 123 1.35 16.33 -15.85
C SER A 123 0.90 16.36 -17.31
N ALA A 124 0.81 17.56 -17.92
CA ALA A 124 0.48 17.72 -19.32
C ALA A 124 1.54 17.11 -20.25
N GLN A 125 2.82 17.29 -19.97
CA GLN A 125 3.90 16.67 -20.74
C GLN A 125 3.84 15.14 -20.67
N GLU A 126 3.53 14.58 -19.50
CA GLU A 126 3.41 13.13 -19.34
C GLU A 126 2.19 12.56 -20.07
N ILE A 127 1.07 13.29 -20.12
CA ILE A 127 -0.09 12.92 -20.94
C ILE A 127 0.28 12.87 -22.44
N LEU A 128 1.11 13.80 -22.92
CA LEU A 128 1.60 13.76 -24.30
C LEU A 128 2.54 12.56 -24.54
N ASN A 129 3.32 12.16 -23.54
CA ASN A 129 4.21 11.00 -23.64
C ASN A 129 3.46 9.66 -23.75
N VAL A 130 2.16 9.61 -23.42
CA VAL A 130 1.31 8.42 -23.60
C VAL A 130 1.25 7.96 -25.06
N LYS A 131 1.55 8.83 -26.03
CA LYS A 131 1.64 8.47 -27.45
C LYS A 131 2.55 7.26 -27.70
N GLY A 132 3.69 7.20 -27.03
CA GLY A 132 4.62 6.07 -27.17
C GLY A 132 4.05 4.74 -26.67
N LEU A 133 3.11 4.78 -25.72
CA LEU A 133 2.38 3.60 -25.23
C LEU A 133 1.25 3.18 -26.17
N ILE A 134 0.57 4.15 -26.79
CA ILE A 134 -0.45 3.91 -27.83
C ILE A 134 0.18 3.18 -29.02
N ASP A 135 1.35 3.65 -29.47
CA ASP A 135 2.08 3.07 -30.61
C ASP A 135 2.52 1.62 -30.34
N LYS A 136 2.92 1.34 -29.09
CA LYS A 136 3.24 -0.01 -28.61
C LYS A 136 2.00 -0.86 -28.33
N LYS A 137 0.79 -0.32 -28.46
CA LYS A 137 -0.49 -0.97 -28.10
C LYS A 137 -0.51 -1.47 -26.66
N ALA A 138 0.16 -0.73 -25.78
CA ALA A 138 0.31 -1.04 -24.36
C ALA A 138 -0.90 -0.53 -23.55
N TRP A 139 -2.11 -0.99 -23.90
CA TRP A 139 -3.39 -0.42 -23.43
C TRP A 139 -3.53 -0.28 -21.91
N PRO A 140 -3.12 -1.25 -21.08
CA PRO A 140 -3.21 -1.09 -19.62
C PRO A 140 -2.34 0.06 -19.12
N TYR A 141 -1.14 0.23 -19.70
CA TYR A 141 -0.24 1.32 -19.34
C TYR A 141 -0.77 2.66 -19.81
N VAL A 142 -1.36 2.72 -21.03
CA VAL A 142 -2.07 3.92 -21.51
C VAL A 142 -3.13 4.36 -20.51
N GLN A 143 -4.00 3.45 -20.07
CA GLN A 143 -5.06 3.78 -19.11
C GLN A 143 -4.52 4.20 -17.75
N ASN A 144 -3.55 3.46 -17.21
CA ASN A 144 -3.01 3.73 -15.89
C ASN A 144 -2.28 5.08 -15.83
N ASP A 145 -1.41 5.35 -16.80
CA ASP A 145 -0.69 6.62 -16.87
C ASP A 145 -1.66 7.78 -17.14
N LEU A 146 -2.59 7.62 -18.07
CA LEU A 146 -3.58 8.65 -18.37
C LEU A 146 -4.43 8.97 -17.14
N ARG A 147 -4.97 7.97 -16.44
CA ARG A 147 -5.80 8.16 -15.25
C ARG A 147 -5.00 8.82 -14.13
N LEU A 148 -3.80 8.30 -13.83
CA LEU A 148 -2.92 8.87 -12.83
C LEU A 148 -2.69 10.36 -13.11
N LYS A 149 -2.14 10.70 -14.28
CA LYS A 149 -1.78 12.08 -14.60
C LYS A 149 -3.00 12.99 -14.78
N SER A 150 -4.14 12.46 -15.23
CA SER A 150 -5.40 13.20 -15.30
C SER A 150 -5.92 13.62 -13.92
N GLU A 151 -5.73 12.80 -12.88
CA GLU A 151 -6.17 13.13 -11.53
C GLU A 151 -5.32 14.25 -10.91
N TYR A 152 -3.99 14.20 -11.08
CA TYR A 152 -3.10 15.30 -10.72
C TYR A 152 -3.51 16.59 -11.43
N LEU A 153 -3.67 16.53 -12.76
CA LEU A 153 -4.06 17.68 -13.56
C LEU A 153 -5.43 18.25 -13.13
N ARG A 154 -6.40 17.39 -12.83
CA ARG A 154 -7.75 17.83 -12.38
C ARG A 154 -7.68 18.57 -11.07
N PHE A 155 -6.88 18.09 -10.12
CA PHE A 155 -6.70 18.72 -8.82
C PHE A 155 -6.04 20.11 -8.96
N ASP A 156 -4.98 20.20 -9.75
CA ASP A 156 -4.26 21.46 -9.97
C ASP A 156 -5.09 22.49 -10.75
N LEU A 157 -5.78 22.06 -11.82
CA LEU A 157 -6.66 22.95 -12.58
C LEU A 157 -7.80 23.50 -11.72
N ASN A 158 -8.40 22.70 -10.83
CA ASN A 158 -9.43 23.20 -9.92
C ASN A 158 -8.89 24.26 -8.96
N THR A 159 -7.66 24.10 -8.49
CA THR A 159 -6.98 25.07 -7.62
C THR A 159 -6.73 26.40 -8.37
N ILE A 160 -6.24 26.32 -9.60
CA ILE A 160 -5.99 27.50 -10.44
C ILE A 160 -7.31 28.19 -10.84
N ILE A 161 -8.33 27.42 -11.23
CA ILE A 161 -9.68 27.94 -11.53
C ILE A 161 -10.28 28.65 -10.31
N ALA A 162 -9.99 28.18 -9.09
CA ALA A 162 -10.46 28.82 -7.87
C ALA A 162 -9.83 30.20 -7.64
N SER A 163 -8.58 30.41 -8.06
CA SER A 163 -7.83 31.66 -7.87
C SER A 163 -8.04 32.72 -8.97
N LYS A 164 -8.66 32.37 -10.10
CA LYS A 164 -8.90 33.29 -11.24
C LYS A 164 -10.15 34.16 -11.06
N SER A 165 -10.23 35.25 -11.83
CA SER A 165 -11.36 36.17 -11.85
C SER A 165 -12.65 35.51 -12.38
N LYS A 166 -13.83 36.08 -12.10
CA LYS A 166 -15.13 35.44 -12.42
C LYS A 166 -15.31 35.14 -13.91
N ASP A 167 -14.83 36.02 -14.77
CA ASP A 167 -14.98 35.90 -16.23
C ASP A 167 -14.03 34.84 -16.80
N GLU A 168 -12.75 34.86 -16.38
CA GLU A 168 -11.76 33.85 -16.76
C GLU A 168 -12.11 32.46 -16.22
N LYS A 169 -12.69 32.41 -15.02
CA LYS A 169 -13.10 31.17 -14.36
C LYS A 169 -14.12 30.39 -15.19
N LYS A 170 -15.06 31.06 -15.86
CA LYS A 170 -16.04 30.39 -16.73
C LYS A 170 -15.35 29.80 -17.96
N GLN A 171 -14.54 30.61 -18.65
CA GLN A 171 -13.80 30.17 -19.83
C GLN A 171 -12.88 28.99 -19.52
N LEU A 172 -12.12 29.06 -18.42
CA LEU A 172 -11.19 28.00 -18.03
C LEU A 172 -11.92 26.71 -17.62
N LYS A 173 -13.09 26.82 -16.98
CA LYS A 173 -13.94 25.65 -16.68
C LYS A 173 -14.45 24.97 -17.94
N ASP A 174 -14.91 25.74 -18.93
CA ASP A 174 -15.44 25.20 -20.18
C ASP A 174 -14.32 24.47 -20.97
N LEU A 175 -13.13 25.07 -21.06
CA LEU A 175 -11.95 24.44 -21.67
C LEU A 175 -11.52 23.18 -20.92
N THR A 176 -11.48 23.23 -19.59
CA THR A 176 -11.13 22.09 -18.74
C THR A 176 -12.16 20.95 -18.89
N GLY A 177 -13.45 21.29 -18.98
CA GLY A 177 -14.51 20.32 -19.23
C GLY A 177 -14.33 19.59 -20.56
N LYS A 178 -14.00 20.33 -21.62
CA LYS A 178 -13.68 19.75 -22.94
C LYS A 178 -12.45 18.84 -22.88
N LEU A 179 -11.36 19.29 -22.26
CA LEU A 179 -10.15 18.49 -22.08
C LEU A 179 -10.45 17.13 -21.42
N PHE A 180 -11.19 17.12 -20.31
CA PHE A 180 -11.50 15.86 -19.63
C PHE A 180 -12.47 14.98 -20.42
N GLN A 181 -13.32 15.54 -21.27
CA GLN A 181 -14.13 14.75 -22.19
C GLN A 181 -13.25 14.06 -23.24
N ASP A 182 -12.32 14.79 -23.87
CA ASP A 182 -11.41 14.22 -24.86
C ASP A 182 -10.48 13.15 -24.24
N MET A 183 -10.03 13.35 -23.00
CA MET A 183 -9.26 12.35 -22.24
C MET A 183 -10.11 11.12 -21.88
N ALA A 184 -11.40 11.30 -21.56
CA ALA A 184 -12.30 10.18 -21.31
C ALA A 184 -12.55 9.36 -22.58
N ASP A 185 -12.65 10.03 -23.73
CA ASP A 185 -12.77 9.36 -25.03
C ASP A 185 -11.49 8.59 -25.39
N LEU A 186 -10.31 9.12 -25.03
CA LEU A 186 -9.03 8.41 -25.15
C LEU A 186 -8.96 7.18 -24.21
N ASP A 187 -9.38 7.30 -22.96
CA ASP A 187 -9.45 6.17 -22.02
C ASP A 187 -10.40 5.08 -22.53
N HIS A 188 -11.56 5.49 -23.07
CA HIS A 188 -12.51 4.58 -23.70
C HIS A 188 -11.91 3.88 -24.93
N ALA A 189 -11.23 4.62 -25.81
CA ALA A 189 -10.54 4.05 -26.96
C ALA A 189 -9.47 3.02 -26.55
N ALA A 190 -8.71 3.31 -25.49
CA ALA A 190 -7.75 2.39 -24.90
C ALA A 190 -8.44 1.15 -24.28
N LYS A 191 -9.64 1.31 -23.71
CA LYS A 191 -10.45 0.21 -23.14
C LYS A 191 -10.95 -0.75 -24.21
N ILE A 192 -11.41 -0.25 -25.34
CA ILE A 192 -11.84 -1.08 -26.48
C ILE A 192 -10.66 -1.51 -27.37
N LYS A 193 -9.44 -1.06 -27.06
CA LYS A 193 -8.18 -1.39 -27.77
C LYS A 193 -8.20 -0.96 -29.24
N SER A 194 -8.89 0.13 -29.55
CA SER A 194 -9.00 0.68 -30.91
C SER A 194 -7.88 1.67 -31.18
N SER A 195 -6.92 1.31 -32.03
CA SER A 195 -5.80 2.19 -32.38
C SER A 195 -6.23 3.43 -33.15
N ALA A 196 -7.16 3.29 -34.11
CA ALA A 196 -7.64 4.42 -34.90
C ALA A 196 -8.37 5.45 -34.04
N ASP A 197 -9.23 4.99 -33.12
CA ASP A 197 -9.94 5.89 -32.20
C ASP A 197 -8.97 6.49 -31.17
N ALA A 198 -8.00 5.72 -30.68
CA ALA A 198 -7.01 6.22 -29.73
C ALA A 198 -6.14 7.33 -30.33
N GLU A 199 -5.69 7.20 -31.58
CA GLU A 199 -4.92 8.25 -32.27
C GLU A 199 -5.75 9.52 -32.49
N LYS A 200 -7.02 9.36 -32.89
CA LYS A 200 -7.95 10.48 -33.08
C LYS A 200 -8.23 11.22 -31.77
N SER A 201 -8.58 10.48 -30.72
CA SER A 201 -8.86 11.05 -29.40
C SER A 201 -7.60 11.63 -28.75
N TYR A 202 -6.43 11.04 -28.99
CA TYR A 202 -5.15 11.60 -28.56
C TYR A 202 -4.89 12.97 -29.19
N ALA A 203 -5.10 13.12 -30.51
CA ALA A 203 -4.94 14.40 -31.18
C ALA A 203 -5.91 15.47 -30.64
N ALA A 204 -7.17 15.09 -30.38
CA ALA A 204 -8.14 15.97 -29.75
C ALA A 204 -7.72 16.40 -28.34
N ALA A 205 -7.33 15.43 -27.50
CA ALA A 205 -6.87 15.68 -26.14
C ALA A 205 -5.62 16.57 -26.11
N ALA A 206 -4.65 16.35 -27.01
CA ALA A 206 -3.45 17.18 -27.12
C ALA A 206 -3.78 18.63 -27.52
N SER A 207 -4.74 18.83 -28.42
CA SER A 207 -5.22 20.17 -28.78
C SER A 207 -5.87 20.87 -27.60
N SER A 208 -6.84 20.22 -26.94
CA SER A 208 -7.54 20.77 -25.78
C SER A 208 -6.60 21.03 -24.59
N LEU A 209 -5.55 20.22 -24.45
CA LEU A 209 -4.52 20.40 -23.42
C LEU A 209 -3.70 21.67 -23.68
N ASN A 210 -3.29 21.92 -24.94
CA ASN A 210 -2.61 23.15 -25.32
C ASN A 210 -3.51 24.38 -25.11
N ASP A 211 -4.80 24.29 -25.41
CA ASP A 211 -5.76 25.36 -25.17
C ASP A 211 -5.81 25.73 -23.67
N VAL A 212 -5.84 24.74 -22.78
CA VAL A 212 -5.79 24.96 -21.33
C VAL A 212 -4.45 25.53 -20.89
N LEU A 213 -3.33 24.96 -21.33
CA LEU A 213 -1.99 25.42 -20.97
C LEU A 213 -1.75 26.89 -21.37
N SER A 214 -2.31 27.33 -22.50
CA SER A 214 -2.22 28.73 -22.95
C SER A 214 -2.88 29.74 -21.99
N LYS A 215 -3.79 29.27 -21.12
CA LYS A 215 -4.48 30.08 -20.11
C LYS A 215 -3.85 30.00 -18.72
N LEU A 216 -2.88 29.10 -18.54
CA LEU A 216 -2.10 28.95 -17.30
C LEU A 216 -0.81 29.79 -17.29
N GLY A 217 -0.43 30.34 -18.45
CA GLY A 217 0.72 31.25 -18.64
C GLY A 217 0.38 32.70 -18.37
#